data_AF-A0A800IDD3-F1
#
_entry.id   AF-A0A800IDD3-F1
#
_cell.length_a   1.000
_cell.length_b   1.000
_cell.length_c   1.000
_cell.angle_alpha   90.00
_cell.angle_beta   90.00
_cell.angle_gamma   90.00
#
_symmetry.space_group_name_H-M   'P 1'
#
loop_
_entity.id
_entity.type
_entity.pdbx_description
1 polymer ?
#
loop_
_entity_poly.entity_id
_entity_poly.type
_entity_poly.pdbx_seq_one_letter_code
_entity_poly.pdbx_strand_id
1 'polypeptide(L)'
;MTRLGFVLDSGSCIGCHACTVVCKSEHEVPLGVNRTWLKYVETGSHPQTDRHFSVMRCNHCEDAPCMSICPTNALFRADNGVVDFDDDNCIGCKSCMNACPYDALYIHPETMTAHKCNFCNHRVTEGLEPACVVVCPTQAIRVGDLDDPNSELAQLHASGEGLVRSPEQNTNPRVIYKNANPASLDPLASFIANDGMIWADTTPAHPTATPVALGAAPQRDDGQEMARTTYTTAHSLTWGNKVAGYLVTKAVAAGTMMMAALLTVLGHGDSQAVVGVVPPMLAGALLALTGVLLVADLKQPGRFYYLITRGNWESWLVKGAYILGGFAALTAAWWVVGLTDTGSALPWLVAPTVLLALATAGYTAYLFGQCEGRDLWQEPILLPILLWQTVVGGGAAYTLMALVMDVPEAAILQWVFLAGLVANALLVAVETRGKHSRHVTMAIADLIQGGQQRLFKIWVFAGIAAPFALLLVALLLGDNGTIPAALAGVSALGGLLAYENAYVRAGQSVPLS
;
A
#
# COMPACT_ATOMS: atom_id res chain seq x y z
N MET A 1 25.42 13.15 -16.43
CA MET A 1 24.07 13.75 -16.37
C MET A 1 24.08 14.64 -15.16
N THR A 2 23.69 15.91 -15.30
CA THR A 2 23.50 16.84 -14.17
C THR A 2 22.50 16.25 -13.18
N ARG A 3 22.76 16.39 -11.89
CA ARG A 3 21.88 15.91 -10.81
C ARG A 3 21.35 17.10 -10.03
N LEU A 4 20.30 17.71 -10.58
CA LEU A 4 19.66 18.87 -9.97
C LEU A 4 18.91 18.51 -8.68
N GLY A 5 18.98 19.42 -7.72
CA GLY A 5 18.27 19.32 -6.45
C GLY A 5 17.99 20.69 -5.83
N PHE A 6 17.30 20.68 -4.68
CA PHE A 6 16.97 21.91 -3.95
C PHE A 6 17.78 22.04 -2.66
N VAL A 7 18.20 23.25 -2.35
CA VAL A 7 18.55 23.68 -1.00
C VAL A 7 17.38 24.51 -0.47
N LEU A 8 16.79 24.06 0.64
CA LEU A 8 15.67 24.71 1.31
C LEU A 8 16.15 25.24 2.67
N ASP A 9 16.36 26.54 2.76
CA ASP A 9 16.86 27.20 3.97
C ASP A 9 15.70 27.66 4.87
N SER A 10 15.37 26.81 5.85
CA SER A 10 14.31 27.08 6.81
C SER A 10 14.63 28.26 7.74
N GLY A 11 15.91 28.60 7.92
CA GLY A 11 16.31 29.75 8.75
C GLY A 11 16.06 31.10 8.08
N SER A 12 16.07 31.13 6.74
CA SER A 12 15.74 32.32 5.94
C SER A 12 14.27 32.36 5.51
N CYS A 13 13.52 31.27 5.72
CA CYS A 13 12.12 31.17 5.32
C CYS A 13 11.22 31.98 6.26
N ILE A 14 10.43 32.89 5.70
CA ILE A 14 9.48 33.73 6.47
C ILE A 14 8.03 33.25 6.39
N GLY A 15 7.78 32.06 5.82
CA GLY A 15 6.43 31.47 5.78
C GLY A 15 5.41 32.25 4.93
N CYS A 16 5.83 32.98 3.89
CA CYS A 16 4.97 33.90 3.12
C CYS A 16 4.05 33.24 2.07
N HIS A 17 4.16 31.92 1.85
CA HIS A 17 3.41 31.16 0.82
C HIS A 17 3.60 31.59 -0.64
N ALA A 18 4.49 32.53 -0.96
CA ALA A 18 4.75 32.94 -2.34
C ALA A 18 5.12 31.75 -3.26
N CYS A 19 5.91 30.80 -2.74
CA CYS A 19 6.28 29.58 -3.47
C CYS A 19 5.09 28.67 -3.77
N THR A 20 4.10 28.59 -2.87
CA THR A 20 2.87 27.81 -3.06
C THR A 20 1.99 28.48 -4.12
N VAL A 21 1.79 29.79 -4.02
CA VAL A 21 0.94 30.57 -4.93
C VAL A 21 1.50 30.57 -6.35
N VAL A 22 2.79 30.86 -6.52
CA VAL A 22 3.41 30.87 -7.86
C VAL A 22 3.38 29.48 -8.49
N CYS A 23 3.56 28.42 -7.70
CA CYS A 23 3.53 27.06 -8.21
C CYS A 23 2.13 26.68 -8.71
N LYS A 24 1.08 27.14 -8.01
CA LYS A 24 -0.30 26.99 -8.50
C LYS A 24 -0.53 27.74 -9.81
N SER A 25 -0.06 28.98 -9.90
CA SER A 25 -0.24 29.80 -11.11
C SER A 25 0.55 29.29 -12.31
N GLU A 26 1.82 28.91 -12.12
CA GLU A 26 2.73 28.45 -13.20
C GLU A 26 2.28 27.12 -13.82
N HIS A 27 1.65 26.26 -13.03
CA HIS A 27 1.28 24.90 -13.43
C HIS A 27 -0.23 24.66 -13.43
N GLU A 28 -1.04 25.72 -13.29
CA GLU A 28 -2.50 25.67 -13.21
C GLU A 28 -3.01 24.60 -12.21
N VAL A 29 -2.36 24.50 -11.04
CA VAL A 29 -2.64 23.42 -10.07
C VAL A 29 -4.02 23.63 -9.42
N PRO A 30 -4.95 22.65 -9.51
CA PRO A 30 -6.30 22.78 -8.97
C PRO A 30 -6.36 23.04 -7.46
N LEU A 31 -7.52 23.47 -6.99
CA LEU A 31 -7.79 23.62 -5.56
C LEU A 31 -7.75 22.25 -4.85
N GLY A 32 -7.34 22.25 -3.59
CA GLY A 32 -7.25 21.05 -2.75
C GLY A 32 -5.97 20.21 -2.91
N VAL A 33 -5.16 20.46 -3.94
CA VAL A 33 -3.88 19.77 -4.17
C VAL A 33 -2.73 20.76 -4.34
N ASN A 34 -1.50 20.34 -4.01
CA ASN A 34 -0.31 21.20 -4.06
C ASN A 34 0.90 20.42 -4.57
N ARG A 35 1.75 21.06 -5.39
CA ARG A 35 3.07 20.51 -5.76
C ARG A 35 4.18 20.90 -4.75
N THR A 36 3.98 22.02 -4.04
CA THR A 36 4.80 22.47 -2.91
C THR A 36 3.92 23.20 -1.91
N TRP A 37 4.21 23.07 -0.62
CA TRP A 37 3.47 23.74 0.45
C TRP A 37 4.43 24.14 1.58
N LEU A 38 3.94 24.94 2.52
CA LEU A 38 4.69 25.31 3.73
C LEU A 38 4.11 24.55 4.93
N LYS A 39 4.99 23.92 5.71
CA LYS A 39 4.68 23.32 7.00
C LYS A 39 5.14 24.27 8.11
N TYR A 40 4.29 24.38 9.12
CA TYR A 40 4.42 25.29 10.25
C TYR A 40 4.37 24.45 11.51
N VAL A 41 5.35 24.63 12.37
CA VAL A 41 5.36 24.02 13.70
C VAL A 41 5.80 25.04 14.72
N GLU A 42 5.18 25.01 15.90
CA GLU A 42 5.58 25.83 17.04
C GLU A 42 6.23 24.95 18.10
N THR A 43 7.33 25.44 18.68
CA THR A 43 8.13 24.74 19.69
C THR A 43 8.36 25.63 20.91
N GLY A 44 8.62 24.99 22.05
CA GLY A 44 8.84 25.68 23.33
C GLY A 44 7.53 26.04 24.04
N SER A 45 7.67 26.68 25.20
CA SER A 45 6.57 27.04 26.08
C SER A 45 6.58 28.53 26.40
N HIS A 46 5.40 29.13 26.53
CA HIS A 46 5.28 30.56 26.81
C HIS A 46 6.05 30.95 28.08
N PRO A 47 6.89 32.01 28.07
CA PRO A 47 7.03 33.03 27.01
C PRO A 47 8.12 32.72 25.96
N GLN A 48 8.83 31.60 26.06
CA GLN A 48 9.93 31.18 25.17
C GLN A 48 9.43 30.24 24.07
N THR A 49 8.53 30.74 23.22
CA THR A 49 8.02 30.02 22.05
C THR A 49 8.73 30.46 20.78
N ASP A 50 8.93 29.51 19.87
CA ASP A 50 9.51 29.76 18.55
C ASP A 50 8.68 29.08 17.45
N ARG A 51 8.74 29.62 16.23
CA ARG A 51 7.98 29.14 15.07
C ARG A 51 8.90 28.81 13.92
N HIS A 52 8.75 27.60 13.41
CA HIS A 52 9.59 27.07 12.33
C HIS A 52 8.78 26.90 11.05
N PHE A 53 9.36 27.33 9.93
CA PHE A 53 8.76 27.20 8.60
C PHE A 53 9.61 26.29 7.73
N SER A 54 8.98 25.28 7.13
CA SER A 54 9.68 24.35 6.23
C SER A 54 8.91 24.19 4.93
N VAL A 55 9.62 24.35 3.81
CA VAL A 55 9.05 24.17 2.46
C VAL A 55 9.01 22.68 2.15
N MET A 56 7.82 22.14 1.88
CA MET A 56 7.62 20.73 1.58
C MET A 56 7.31 20.56 0.09
N ARG A 57 7.83 19.49 -0.52
CA ARG A 57 7.68 19.12 -1.94
C ARG A 57 8.21 17.70 -2.19
N CYS A 58 8.20 17.25 -3.44
CA CYS A 58 8.95 16.07 -3.87
C CYS A 58 10.46 16.28 -3.69
N ASN A 59 11.14 15.28 -3.15
CA ASN A 59 12.57 15.32 -2.92
C ASN A 59 13.43 14.91 -4.13
N HIS A 60 12.79 14.59 -5.25
CA HIS A 60 13.44 14.13 -6.49
C HIS A 60 14.54 13.10 -6.21
N CYS A 61 14.23 12.04 -5.47
CA CYS A 61 15.16 11.00 -5.03
C CYS A 61 16.08 10.47 -6.13
N GLU A 62 17.31 10.11 -5.75
CA GLU A 62 18.17 9.32 -6.62
C GLU A 62 17.61 7.90 -6.75
N ASP A 63 17.32 7.26 -5.62
CA ASP A 63 16.61 5.99 -5.57
C ASP A 63 15.11 6.28 -5.41
N ALA A 64 14.42 6.47 -6.53
CA ALA A 64 13.04 6.95 -6.55
C ALA A 64 12.03 5.78 -6.51
N PRO A 65 11.43 5.44 -5.35
CA PRO A 65 10.49 4.32 -5.25
C PRO A 65 9.22 4.54 -6.07
N CYS A 66 8.86 5.80 -6.30
CA CYS A 66 7.73 6.16 -7.16
C CYS A 66 7.95 5.74 -8.63
N MET A 67 9.20 5.67 -9.12
CA MET A 67 9.53 5.19 -10.47
C MET A 67 9.48 3.66 -10.52
N SER A 68 10.13 2.98 -9.58
CA SER A 68 10.21 1.51 -9.57
C SER A 68 8.82 0.85 -9.41
N ILE A 69 7.93 1.44 -8.60
CA ILE A 69 6.56 0.93 -8.45
C ILE A 69 5.66 1.28 -9.64
N CYS A 70 6.00 2.34 -10.41
CA CYS A 70 5.14 2.84 -11.48
C CYS A 70 5.05 1.81 -12.61
N PRO A 71 3.86 1.26 -12.92
CA PRO A 71 3.76 0.11 -13.81
C PRO A 71 3.84 0.46 -15.29
N THR A 72 3.80 1.74 -15.65
CA THR A 72 3.66 2.21 -17.04
C THR A 72 4.76 3.19 -17.45
N ASN A 73 5.81 3.33 -16.63
CA ASN A 73 6.87 4.32 -16.83
C ASN A 73 6.34 5.77 -16.92
N ALA A 74 5.17 6.05 -16.33
CA ALA A 74 4.61 7.39 -16.25
C ALA A 74 5.39 8.31 -15.30
N LEU A 75 6.27 7.75 -14.47
CA LEU A 75 7.25 8.48 -13.68
C LEU A 75 8.62 8.07 -14.21
N PHE A 76 9.45 9.06 -14.56
CA PHE A 76 10.73 8.82 -15.22
C PHE A 76 11.78 9.84 -14.76
N ARG A 77 13.05 9.57 -15.08
CA ARG A 77 14.18 10.47 -14.82
C ARG A 77 14.54 11.20 -16.11
N ALA A 78 14.47 12.53 -16.09
CA ALA A 78 14.89 13.38 -17.21
C ALA A 78 16.43 13.49 -17.26
N ASP A 79 16.95 14.02 -18.37
CA ASP A 79 18.40 14.12 -18.63
C ASP A 79 19.16 15.00 -17.63
N ASN A 80 18.47 15.98 -17.04
CA ASN A 80 18.97 16.84 -15.97
C ASN A 80 18.77 16.23 -14.56
N GLY A 81 18.49 14.94 -14.52
CA GLY A 81 18.30 14.16 -13.31
C GLY A 81 16.92 14.32 -12.69
N VAL A 82 16.10 15.30 -13.04
CA VAL A 82 14.79 15.53 -12.42
C VAL A 82 13.91 14.29 -12.56
N VAL A 83 13.38 13.78 -11.44
CA VAL A 83 12.27 12.83 -11.49
C VAL A 83 11.05 13.60 -11.96
N ASP A 84 10.48 13.27 -13.12
CA ASP A 84 9.33 13.93 -13.75
C ASP A 84 8.18 12.94 -13.98
N PHE A 85 7.06 13.40 -14.52
CA PHE A 85 5.90 12.57 -14.83
C PHE A 85 5.29 12.87 -16.21
N ASP A 86 4.68 11.86 -16.81
CA ASP A 86 3.97 11.91 -18.09
C ASP A 86 2.50 11.48 -17.89
N ASP A 87 1.60 12.44 -18.09
CA ASP A 87 0.17 12.24 -17.95
C ASP A 87 -0.38 11.25 -18.98
N ASP A 88 0.19 11.16 -20.18
CA ASP A 88 -0.33 10.29 -21.23
C ASP A 88 -0.08 8.81 -20.95
N ASN A 89 0.95 8.50 -20.17
CA ASN A 89 1.28 7.14 -19.75
C ASN A 89 0.55 6.72 -18.47
N CYS A 90 0.12 7.68 -17.64
CA CYS A 90 -0.41 7.37 -16.32
C CYS A 90 -1.78 6.67 -16.39
N ILE A 91 -1.91 5.55 -15.67
CA ILE A 91 -3.16 4.79 -15.52
C ILE A 91 -3.93 5.12 -14.23
N GLY A 92 -3.35 5.97 -13.37
CA GLY A 92 -3.97 6.36 -12.10
C GLY A 92 -4.19 5.20 -11.12
N CYS A 93 -3.22 4.28 -11.00
CA CYS A 93 -3.26 3.14 -10.07
C CYS A 93 -3.04 3.52 -8.60
N LYS A 94 -2.52 4.73 -8.33
CA LYS A 94 -2.21 5.28 -7.01
C LYS A 94 -1.03 4.60 -6.28
N SER A 95 -0.36 3.60 -6.88
CA SER A 95 0.78 2.92 -6.24
C SER A 95 1.91 3.86 -5.87
N CYS A 96 2.23 4.82 -6.73
CA CYS A 96 3.28 5.82 -6.48
C CYS A 96 3.01 6.73 -5.26
N MET A 97 1.73 6.93 -4.88
CA MET A 97 1.37 7.67 -3.66
C MET A 97 1.67 6.86 -2.39
N ASN A 98 1.61 5.53 -2.47
CA ASN A 98 1.97 4.64 -1.38
C ASN A 98 3.48 4.37 -1.32
N ALA A 99 4.18 4.50 -2.44
CA ALA A 99 5.63 4.35 -2.50
C ALA A 99 6.40 5.58 -2.02
N CYS A 100 5.85 6.78 -2.13
CA CYS A 100 6.57 7.98 -1.73
C CYS A 100 6.56 8.17 -0.20
N PRO A 101 7.71 8.16 0.49
CA PRO A 101 7.78 8.36 1.94
C PRO A 101 7.53 9.82 2.37
N TYR A 102 7.29 10.73 1.42
CA TYR A 102 7.14 12.16 1.67
C TYR A 102 5.73 12.69 1.46
N ASP A 103 4.80 11.81 1.07
CA ASP A 103 3.43 12.13 0.63
C ASP A 103 3.39 13.20 -0.50
N ALA A 104 4.40 13.17 -1.39
CA ALA A 104 4.59 14.24 -2.38
C ALA A 104 3.75 14.10 -3.65
N LEU A 105 3.02 12.98 -3.81
CA LEU A 105 2.21 12.68 -5.00
C LEU A 105 0.73 12.73 -4.68
N TYR A 106 -0.06 13.20 -5.64
CA TYR A 106 -1.52 13.21 -5.56
C TYR A 106 -2.13 12.80 -6.91
N ILE A 107 -3.39 12.37 -6.90
CA ILE A 107 -4.17 12.26 -8.13
C ILE A 107 -4.75 13.63 -8.46
N HIS A 108 -4.37 14.15 -9.62
CA HIS A 108 -4.91 15.41 -10.11
C HIS A 108 -6.42 15.26 -10.39
N PRO A 109 -7.26 16.15 -9.85
CA PRO A 109 -8.72 15.95 -9.83
C PRO A 109 -9.37 16.02 -11.22
N GLU A 110 -8.70 16.66 -12.19
CA GLU A 110 -9.23 16.84 -13.55
C GLU A 110 -8.69 15.77 -14.52
N THR A 111 -7.36 15.67 -14.66
CA THR A 111 -6.69 14.68 -15.52
C THR A 111 -6.76 13.25 -14.98
N MET A 112 -7.05 13.05 -13.69
CA MET A 112 -7.10 11.73 -13.06
C MET A 112 -5.77 10.95 -13.12
N THR A 113 -4.65 11.65 -13.28
CA THR A 113 -3.28 11.14 -13.33
C THR A 113 -2.50 11.54 -12.07
N ALA A 114 -1.35 10.91 -11.83
CA ALA A 114 -0.52 11.20 -10.66
C ALA A 114 0.41 12.40 -10.94
N HIS A 115 0.32 13.45 -10.12
CA HIS A 115 1.13 14.66 -10.23
C HIS A 115 1.96 14.88 -8.97
N LYS A 116 3.02 15.67 -9.11
CA LYS A 116 3.92 16.11 -8.02
C LYS A 116 4.69 17.35 -8.47
N CYS A 117 5.61 17.84 -7.64
CA CYS A 117 6.64 18.77 -8.11
C CYS A 117 7.42 18.12 -9.28
N ASN A 118 7.47 18.81 -10.41
CA ASN A 118 8.28 18.46 -11.58
C ASN A 118 9.50 19.39 -11.71
N PHE A 119 9.93 20.04 -10.64
CA PHE A 119 11.08 20.96 -10.66
C PHE A 119 10.93 22.17 -11.62
N CYS A 120 9.71 22.46 -12.10
CA CYS A 120 9.51 23.34 -13.25
C CYS A 120 10.43 22.97 -14.43
N ASN A 121 10.52 21.69 -14.76
CA ASN A 121 11.44 21.17 -15.78
C ASN A 121 11.30 21.88 -17.14
N HIS A 122 10.08 22.33 -17.48
CA HIS A 122 9.77 23.13 -18.66
C HIS A 122 10.47 24.51 -18.70
N ARG A 123 10.91 25.03 -17.54
CA ARG A 123 11.70 26.28 -17.42
C ARG A 123 13.19 25.99 -17.43
N VAL A 124 13.60 24.98 -16.65
CA VAL A 124 15.01 24.64 -16.45
C VAL A 124 15.67 24.19 -17.74
N THR A 125 14.95 23.48 -18.59
CA THR A 125 15.41 23.08 -19.93
C THR A 125 15.67 24.28 -20.86
N GLU A 126 15.04 25.42 -20.60
CA GLU A 126 15.23 26.69 -21.31
C GLU A 126 16.25 27.63 -20.60
N GLY A 127 16.97 27.13 -19.60
CA GLY A 127 17.96 27.91 -18.84
C GLY A 127 17.35 28.89 -17.83
N LEU A 128 16.05 28.75 -17.51
CA LEU A 128 15.36 29.57 -16.51
C LEU A 128 15.29 28.86 -15.16
N GLU A 129 15.32 29.62 -14.06
CA GLU A 129 15.10 29.06 -12.72
C GLU A 129 13.64 28.66 -12.49
N PRO A 130 13.36 27.67 -11.62
CA PRO A 130 12.00 27.31 -11.22
C PRO A 130 11.26 28.50 -10.63
N ALA A 131 9.95 28.60 -10.90
CA ALA A 131 9.14 29.75 -10.48
C ALA A 131 9.18 29.99 -8.95
N CYS A 132 9.24 28.92 -8.15
CA CYS A 132 9.34 29.04 -6.70
C CYS A 132 10.67 29.60 -6.18
N VAL A 133 11.75 29.48 -6.97
CA VAL A 133 13.06 30.09 -6.67
C VAL A 133 12.97 31.59 -6.93
N VAL A 134 12.52 31.95 -8.15
CA VAL A 134 12.40 33.35 -8.60
C VAL A 134 11.51 34.20 -7.68
N VAL A 135 10.41 33.65 -7.19
CA VAL A 135 9.46 34.41 -6.35
C VAL A 135 9.92 34.57 -4.89
N CYS A 136 10.93 33.83 -4.44
CA CYS A 136 11.27 33.76 -3.02
C CYS A 136 11.96 35.06 -2.56
N PRO A 137 11.32 35.90 -1.72
CA PRO A 137 11.85 37.23 -1.39
C PRO A 137 13.11 37.16 -0.51
N THR A 138 13.31 36.05 0.20
CA THR A 138 14.45 35.82 1.10
C THR A 138 15.47 34.84 0.52
N GLN A 139 15.29 34.42 -0.74
CA GLN A 139 16.15 33.42 -1.40
C GLN A 139 16.32 32.11 -0.60
N ALA A 140 15.30 31.74 0.18
CA ALA A 140 15.28 30.52 0.98
C ALA A 140 15.16 29.22 0.15
N ILE A 141 14.79 29.33 -1.12
CA ILE A 141 14.67 28.19 -2.05
C ILE A 141 15.72 28.40 -3.13
N ARG A 142 16.68 27.47 -3.22
CA ARG A 142 17.80 27.54 -4.17
C ARG A 142 17.93 26.21 -4.90
N VAL A 143 18.50 26.23 -6.09
CA VAL A 143 18.78 25.06 -6.91
C VAL A 143 20.29 24.87 -7.00
N GLY A 144 20.74 23.62 -6.96
CA GLY A 144 22.13 23.25 -7.19
C GLY A 144 22.25 21.96 -8.00
N ASP A 145 23.45 21.71 -8.51
CA ASP A 145 23.83 20.47 -9.19
C ASP A 145 24.77 19.67 -8.30
N LEU A 146 24.39 18.44 -7.93
CA LEU A 146 25.23 17.55 -7.13
C LEU A 146 26.52 17.12 -7.84
N ASP A 147 26.59 17.28 -9.17
CA ASP A 147 27.80 16.98 -9.96
C ASP A 147 28.74 18.18 -10.11
N ASP A 148 28.33 19.38 -9.68
CA ASP A 148 29.21 20.53 -9.56
C ASP A 148 29.68 20.68 -8.09
N PRO A 149 30.94 20.36 -7.75
CA PRO A 149 31.47 20.49 -6.39
C PRO A 149 31.42 21.93 -5.84
N ASN A 150 31.28 22.93 -6.70
CA ASN A 150 31.17 24.33 -6.28
C ASN A 150 29.73 24.73 -5.93
N SER A 151 28.73 23.89 -6.24
CA SER A 151 27.35 24.18 -5.90
C SER A 151 27.11 24.04 -4.40
N GLU A 152 26.28 24.91 -3.82
CA GLU A 152 25.92 24.84 -2.39
C GLU A 152 25.31 23.47 -2.06
N LEU A 153 24.51 22.91 -2.96
CA LEU A 153 23.90 21.60 -2.77
C LEU A 153 24.95 20.48 -2.64
N ALA A 154 25.94 20.44 -3.53
CA ALA A 154 27.01 19.45 -3.48
C ALA A 154 27.85 19.59 -2.19
N GLN A 155 28.15 20.83 -1.79
CA GLN A 155 28.89 21.10 -0.56
C GLN A 155 28.13 20.64 0.69
N LEU A 156 26.84 20.97 0.81
CA LEU A 156 25.99 20.52 1.91
C LEU A 156 25.85 18.99 1.93
N HIS A 157 25.69 18.37 0.76
CA HIS A 157 25.62 16.92 0.66
C HIS A 157 26.94 16.25 1.07
N ALA A 158 28.09 16.84 0.74
CA ALA A 158 29.42 16.31 1.08
C ALA A 158 29.79 16.54 2.55
N SER A 159 29.42 17.69 3.12
CA SER A 159 29.68 18.00 4.53
C SER A 159 28.72 17.30 5.49
N GLY A 160 27.55 16.88 5.00
CA GLY A 160 26.46 16.38 5.85
C GLY A 160 25.76 17.50 6.62
N GLU A 161 25.97 18.77 6.23
CA GLU A 161 25.28 19.90 6.83
C GLU A 161 23.84 20.03 6.28
N GLY A 162 22.88 20.12 7.19
CA GLY A 162 21.45 20.14 6.86
C GLY A 162 20.77 18.79 7.10
N LEU A 163 19.46 18.78 6.96
CA LEU A 163 18.62 17.61 7.21
C LEU A 163 17.99 17.10 5.92
N VAL A 164 17.70 15.81 5.89
CA VAL A 164 16.87 15.17 4.86
C VAL A 164 15.64 14.55 5.51
N ARG A 165 14.58 14.33 4.72
CA ARG A 165 13.37 13.67 5.21
C ARG A 165 13.50 12.16 5.05
N SER A 166 12.95 11.43 6.03
CA SER A 166 12.89 9.96 6.09
C SER A 166 14.21 9.27 5.69
N PRO A 167 15.35 9.62 6.32
CA PRO A 167 16.65 9.01 6.02
C PRO A 167 16.63 7.48 6.14
N GLU A 168 15.81 6.92 7.01
CA GLU A 168 15.62 5.47 7.21
C GLU A 168 15.13 4.73 5.96
N GLN A 169 14.49 5.42 5.01
CA GLN A 169 14.00 4.84 3.75
C GLN A 169 15.08 4.76 2.67
N ASN A 170 16.28 5.30 2.91
CA ASN A 170 17.44 5.19 2.01
C ASN A 170 17.19 5.64 0.54
N THR A 171 16.25 6.56 0.31
CA THR A 171 15.91 7.02 -1.06
C THR A 171 16.92 7.98 -1.69
N ASN A 172 18.01 8.32 -0.98
CA ASN A 172 19.03 9.30 -1.40
C ASN A 172 18.39 10.60 -1.97
N PRO A 173 17.66 11.36 -1.13
CA PRO A 173 16.92 12.54 -1.56
C PRO A 173 17.86 13.67 -2.03
N ARG A 174 17.48 14.36 -3.11
CA ARG A 174 18.23 15.51 -3.65
C ARG A 174 17.67 16.86 -3.17
N VAL A 175 17.07 16.85 -1.98
CA VAL A 175 16.57 18.05 -1.33
C VAL A 175 17.14 18.09 0.07
N ILE A 176 17.90 19.15 0.35
CA ILE A 176 18.53 19.38 1.66
C ILE A 176 17.81 20.54 2.36
N TYR A 177 17.46 20.31 3.62
CA TYR A 177 16.84 21.28 4.51
C TYR A 177 17.90 21.91 5.41
N LYS A 178 18.36 23.11 5.03
CA LYS A 178 19.34 23.89 5.80
C LYS A 178 18.63 24.61 6.95
N ASN A 179 19.23 24.60 8.14
CA ASN A 179 18.70 25.26 9.35
C ASN A 179 17.26 24.84 9.73
N ALA A 180 16.81 23.67 9.31
CA ALA A 180 15.46 23.20 9.62
C ALA A 180 15.40 22.62 11.04
N ASN A 181 14.32 22.93 11.75
CA ASN A 181 14.00 22.24 12.98
C ASN A 181 13.52 20.80 12.66
N PRO A 182 14.08 19.75 13.29
CA PRO A 182 13.66 18.36 13.05
C PRO A 182 12.15 18.15 13.20
N ALA A 183 11.50 18.87 14.12
CA ALA A 183 10.06 18.76 14.36
C ALA A 183 9.21 19.19 13.16
N SER A 184 9.77 20.01 12.26
CA SER A 184 9.09 20.41 11.03
C SER A 184 9.19 19.36 9.93
N LEU A 185 10.20 18.48 9.98
CA LEU A 185 10.49 17.49 8.94
C LEU A 185 9.93 16.10 9.26
N ASP A 186 9.86 15.76 10.56
CA ASP A 186 9.22 14.55 11.06
C ASP A 186 7.73 14.82 11.35
N PRO A 187 6.79 14.20 10.62
CA PRO A 187 5.34 14.31 10.90
C PRO A 187 4.98 13.82 12.30
N LEU A 188 5.71 12.86 12.84
CA LEU A 188 5.49 12.26 14.15
C LEU A 188 6.08 13.09 15.30
N ALA A 189 6.82 14.15 15.01
CA ALA A 189 7.34 15.11 15.99
C ALA A 189 6.41 16.31 16.20
N SER A 190 5.20 16.28 15.62
CA SER A 190 4.13 17.25 15.83
C SER A 190 2.80 16.59 16.20
N PHE A 191 1.93 17.30 16.91
CA PHE A 191 0.59 16.81 17.24
C PHE A 191 -0.48 17.90 17.16
N ILE A 192 -1.71 17.47 16.89
CA ILE A 192 -2.91 18.30 17.02
C ILE A 192 -3.36 18.21 18.48
N ALA A 193 -3.39 19.35 19.17
CA ALA A 193 -3.81 19.41 20.56
C ALA A 193 -5.34 19.20 20.71
N ASN A 194 -5.80 18.93 21.93
CA ASN A 194 -7.22 18.68 22.21
C ASN A 194 -8.11 19.90 21.90
N ASP A 195 -7.54 21.10 21.93
CA ASP A 195 -8.17 22.37 21.57
C ASP A 195 -8.02 22.70 20.07
N GLY A 196 -7.53 21.76 19.25
CA GLY A 196 -7.42 21.89 17.80
C GLY A 196 -6.05 22.36 17.32
N MET A 197 -6.03 22.91 16.09
CA MET A 197 -4.84 23.51 15.51
C MET A 197 -4.77 24.99 15.92
N ILE A 198 -3.58 25.59 15.86
CA ILE A 198 -3.36 26.95 16.37
C ILE A 198 -4.20 28.00 15.62
N TRP A 199 -4.38 27.83 14.29
CA TRP A 199 -5.09 28.79 13.45
C TRP A 199 -6.29 28.20 12.70
N ALA A 200 -6.72 27.00 13.07
CA ALA A 200 -7.83 26.33 12.42
C ALA A 200 -8.55 25.37 13.36
N ASP A 201 -9.87 25.35 13.27
CA ASP A 201 -10.68 24.34 13.92
C ASP A 201 -10.45 22.98 13.27
N THR A 202 -10.50 21.93 14.07
CA THR A 202 -10.58 20.56 13.56
C THR A 202 -12.05 20.23 13.25
N THR A 203 -12.29 19.62 12.10
CA THR A 203 -13.61 19.04 11.82
C THR A 203 -13.66 17.63 12.41
N PRO A 204 -14.84 17.07 12.72
CA PRO A 204 -14.95 15.66 13.14
C PRO A 204 -14.40 14.66 12.11
N ALA A 205 -14.29 15.08 10.85
CA ALA A 205 -13.73 14.31 9.76
C ALA A 205 -12.23 14.53 9.54
N HIS A 206 -11.61 15.49 10.23
CA HIS A 206 -10.15 15.59 10.25
C HIS A 206 -9.62 14.33 10.93
N PRO A 207 -8.81 13.52 10.25
CA PRO A 207 -8.04 12.51 10.94
C PRO A 207 -7.11 13.30 11.86
N THR A 208 -7.41 13.32 13.15
CA THR A 208 -6.34 13.45 14.13
C THR A 208 -5.46 12.26 13.83
N ALA A 209 -4.34 12.50 13.15
CA ALA A 209 -3.19 11.66 13.34
C ALA A 209 -2.85 11.81 14.81
N THR A 210 -3.57 11.09 15.66
CA THR A 210 -3.08 10.80 16.97
C THR A 210 -1.85 9.96 16.67
N PRO A 211 -0.63 10.38 17.02
CA PRO A 211 0.36 9.44 17.46
C PRO A 211 -0.29 8.65 18.60
N VAL A 212 -1.04 7.62 18.20
CA VAL A 212 -1.73 6.68 19.04
C VAL A 212 -2.84 7.29 19.93
N ALA A 213 -4.09 6.94 19.65
CA ALA A 213 -5.19 7.01 20.62
C ALA A 213 -4.98 5.97 21.76
N LEU A 214 -3.88 6.08 22.51
CA LEU A 214 -3.54 5.27 23.68
C LEU A 214 -3.27 6.15 24.91
N GLY A 215 -3.90 7.31 25.07
CA GLY A 215 -3.85 8.06 26.34
C GLY A 215 -2.46 8.46 26.86
N ALA A 216 -1.39 8.26 26.07
CA ALA A 216 -0.05 8.72 26.34
C ALA A 216 0.16 10.02 25.56
N ALA A 217 0.67 11.05 26.23
CA ALA A 217 1.12 12.24 25.53
C ALA A 217 2.19 11.82 24.51
N PRO A 218 2.15 12.30 23.26
CA PRO A 218 3.19 11.99 22.31
C PRO A 218 4.55 12.40 22.86
N GLN A 219 5.53 11.53 22.71
CA GLN A 219 6.92 11.79 23.08
C GLN A 219 7.77 11.67 21.84
N ARG A 220 8.71 12.60 21.68
CA ARG A 220 9.76 12.50 20.66
C ARG A 220 10.82 11.51 21.11
N ASP A 221 11.44 10.84 20.15
CA ASP A 221 12.51 9.86 20.42
C ASP A 221 13.77 10.52 21.03
N ASP A 222 13.93 11.84 20.86
CA ASP A 222 15.00 12.65 21.43
C ASP A 222 14.67 13.25 22.81
N GLY A 223 13.49 12.93 23.37
CA GLY A 223 13.03 13.43 24.67
C GLY A 223 12.69 14.93 24.71
N GLN A 224 12.71 15.62 23.55
CA GLN A 224 12.31 17.02 23.45
C GLN A 224 10.79 17.19 23.48
N GLU A 225 10.34 18.42 23.75
CA GLU A 225 8.92 18.75 23.64
C GLU A 225 8.40 18.55 22.22
N MET A 226 7.23 17.92 22.11
CA MET A 226 6.50 17.78 20.86
C MET A 226 6.09 19.16 20.33
N ALA A 227 6.27 19.38 19.04
CA ALA A 227 5.81 20.62 18.43
C ALA A 227 4.29 20.62 18.26
N ARG A 228 3.68 21.79 18.34
CA ARG A 228 2.24 21.94 18.08
C ARG A 228 1.98 22.13 16.59
N THR A 229 1.05 21.34 16.04
CA THR A 229 0.62 21.46 14.64
C THR A 229 -0.16 22.75 14.44
N THR A 230 0.36 23.60 13.57
CA THR A 230 -0.22 24.92 13.28
C THR A 230 -1.37 24.85 12.27
N TYR A 231 -1.20 24.05 11.21
CA TYR A 231 -2.19 23.77 10.16
C TYR A 231 -1.83 22.46 9.44
N THR A 232 -2.81 21.62 9.15
CA THR A 232 -2.64 20.42 8.33
C THR A 232 -3.95 20.03 7.65
N THR A 233 -3.87 19.29 6.54
CA THR A 233 -5.03 18.80 5.78
C THR A 233 -5.09 17.27 5.84
N ALA A 234 -6.30 16.73 5.84
CA ALA A 234 -6.50 15.28 5.77
C ALA A 234 -6.01 14.74 4.42
N HIS A 235 -5.15 13.72 4.45
CA HIS A 235 -4.81 12.96 3.24
C HIS A 235 -5.82 11.84 3.02
N SER A 236 -6.27 11.68 1.77
CA SER A 236 -7.23 10.64 1.43
C SER A 236 -6.56 9.27 1.35
N LEU A 237 -7.11 8.27 2.03
CA LEU A 237 -6.71 6.87 1.85
C LEU A 237 -7.05 6.44 0.41
N THR A 238 -6.02 6.09 -0.37
CA THR A 238 -6.14 5.86 -1.82
C THR A 238 -6.60 4.45 -2.16
N TRP A 239 -6.22 3.50 -1.30
CA TRP A 239 -6.59 2.09 -1.39
C TRP A 239 -7.52 1.70 -0.24
N GLY A 240 -8.48 0.84 -0.54
CA GLY A 240 -9.52 0.43 0.41
C GLY A 240 -10.30 -0.76 -0.10
N ASN A 241 -11.64 -0.66 -0.14
CA ASN A 241 -12.52 -1.80 -0.39
C ASN A 241 -12.21 -2.59 -1.68
N LYS A 242 -11.85 -1.91 -2.78
CA LYS A 242 -11.53 -2.57 -4.06
C LYS A 242 -10.26 -3.43 -3.94
N VAL A 243 -9.25 -2.90 -3.25
CA VAL A 243 -7.98 -3.59 -2.98
C VAL A 243 -8.22 -4.82 -2.11
N ALA A 244 -8.92 -4.65 -0.99
CA ALA A 244 -9.31 -5.78 -0.15
C ALA A 244 -10.12 -6.83 -0.93
N GLY A 245 -11.06 -6.40 -1.77
CA GLY A 245 -11.86 -7.30 -2.60
C GLY A 245 -11.04 -8.13 -3.57
N TYR A 246 -10.08 -7.53 -4.27
CA TYR A 246 -9.23 -8.29 -5.19
C TYR A 246 -8.19 -9.16 -4.46
N LEU A 247 -7.77 -8.79 -3.24
CA LEU A 247 -6.93 -9.63 -2.37
C LEU A 247 -7.66 -10.91 -1.96
N VAL A 248 -8.92 -10.80 -1.53
CA VAL A 248 -9.72 -11.96 -1.14
C VAL A 248 -10.09 -12.82 -2.35
N THR A 249 -10.59 -12.23 -3.43
CA THR A 249 -11.05 -13.02 -4.60
C THR A 249 -9.92 -13.82 -5.23
N LYS A 250 -8.71 -13.24 -5.39
CA LYS A 250 -7.56 -13.98 -5.90
C LYS A 250 -7.07 -15.06 -4.94
N ALA A 251 -7.12 -14.80 -3.62
CA ALA A 251 -6.72 -15.78 -2.59
C ALA A 251 -7.68 -16.97 -2.56
N VAL A 252 -9.00 -16.73 -2.68
CA VAL A 252 -9.99 -17.80 -2.78
C VAL A 252 -9.79 -18.61 -4.06
N ALA A 253 -9.58 -17.95 -5.21
CA ALA A 253 -9.32 -18.64 -6.47
C ALA A 253 -8.07 -19.55 -6.41
N ALA A 254 -6.96 -19.01 -5.89
CA ALA A 254 -5.72 -19.76 -5.67
C ALA A 254 -5.94 -20.94 -4.69
N GLY A 255 -6.65 -20.68 -3.58
CA GLY A 255 -6.95 -21.68 -2.56
C GLY A 255 -7.81 -22.82 -3.07
N THR A 256 -8.86 -22.50 -3.85
CA THR A 256 -9.73 -23.49 -4.49
C THR A 256 -8.91 -24.42 -5.39
N MET A 257 -8.01 -23.89 -6.21
CA MET A 257 -7.15 -24.73 -7.06
C MET A 257 -6.10 -25.51 -6.25
N MET A 258 -5.59 -24.98 -5.14
CA MET A 258 -4.69 -25.71 -4.25
C MET A 258 -5.37 -26.91 -3.59
N MET A 259 -6.63 -26.79 -3.19
CA MET A 259 -7.41 -27.90 -2.65
C MET A 259 -7.73 -28.95 -3.73
N ALA A 260 -8.05 -28.52 -4.95
CA ALA A 260 -8.23 -29.44 -6.09
C ALA A 260 -6.94 -30.22 -6.39
N ALA A 261 -5.80 -29.53 -6.36
CA ALA A 261 -4.48 -30.14 -6.51
C ALA A 261 -4.18 -31.13 -5.38
N LEU A 262 -4.52 -30.81 -4.14
CA LEU A 262 -4.38 -31.72 -2.99
C LEU A 262 -5.22 -32.99 -3.18
N LEU A 263 -6.49 -32.87 -3.57
CA LEU A 263 -7.36 -34.02 -3.84
C LEU A 263 -6.81 -34.90 -4.98
N THR A 264 -6.22 -34.28 -6.01
CA THR A 264 -5.56 -35.01 -7.10
C THR A 264 -4.40 -35.85 -6.57
N VAL A 265 -3.57 -35.28 -5.68
CA VAL A 265 -2.45 -35.99 -5.03
C VAL A 265 -2.94 -37.11 -4.11
N LEU A 266 -4.08 -36.93 -3.46
CA LEU A 266 -4.74 -37.95 -2.63
C LEU A 266 -5.43 -39.06 -3.44
N GLY A 267 -5.24 -39.09 -4.77
CA GLY A 267 -5.79 -40.15 -5.64
C GLY A 267 -7.22 -39.90 -6.13
N HIS A 268 -7.77 -38.71 -5.89
CA HIS A 268 -9.13 -38.34 -6.31
C HIS A 268 -9.13 -37.52 -7.61
N GLY A 269 -8.09 -37.65 -8.44
CA GLY A 269 -7.97 -36.95 -9.73
C GLY A 269 -9.09 -37.30 -10.72
N ASP A 270 -9.66 -38.50 -10.62
CA ASP A 270 -10.76 -38.98 -11.47
C ASP A 270 -12.13 -38.37 -11.09
N SER A 271 -12.21 -37.68 -9.94
CA SER A 271 -13.44 -37.01 -9.49
C SER A 271 -13.71 -35.75 -10.30
N GLN A 272 -14.24 -35.92 -11.51
CA GLN A 272 -14.41 -34.84 -12.48
C GLN A 272 -15.12 -33.60 -11.92
N ALA A 273 -16.26 -33.77 -11.25
CA ALA A 273 -17.03 -32.63 -10.76
C ALA A 273 -16.25 -31.82 -9.70
N VAL A 274 -15.66 -32.51 -8.71
CA VAL A 274 -15.07 -31.91 -7.49
C VAL A 274 -13.61 -31.47 -7.68
N VAL A 275 -12.93 -31.98 -8.70
CA VAL A 275 -11.52 -31.69 -8.98
C VAL A 275 -11.33 -31.07 -10.37
N GLY A 276 -11.94 -31.66 -11.40
CA GLY A 276 -11.72 -31.27 -12.80
C GLY A 276 -12.55 -30.08 -13.29
N VAL A 277 -13.78 -29.90 -12.79
CA VAL A 277 -14.76 -29.00 -13.40
C VAL A 277 -15.14 -27.81 -12.51
N VAL A 278 -15.73 -28.06 -11.34
CA VAL A 278 -16.27 -26.97 -10.50
C VAL A 278 -15.18 -26.07 -9.90
N PRO A 279 -14.07 -26.59 -9.34
CA PRO A 279 -13.00 -25.74 -8.79
C PRO A 279 -12.40 -24.75 -9.80
N PRO A 280 -11.98 -25.15 -11.02
CA PRO A 280 -11.44 -24.18 -11.97
C PRO A 280 -12.51 -23.24 -12.54
N MET A 281 -13.78 -23.63 -12.63
CA MET A 281 -14.86 -22.71 -12.97
C MET A 281 -15.02 -21.61 -11.90
N LEU A 282 -15.05 -22.00 -10.63
CA LEU A 282 -15.15 -21.07 -9.50
C LEU A 282 -13.92 -20.15 -9.45
N ALA A 283 -12.72 -20.72 -9.55
CA ALA A 283 -11.48 -19.96 -9.56
C ALA A 283 -11.43 -19.00 -10.76
N GLY A 284 -11.81 -19.44 -11.96
CA GLY A 284 -11.90 -18.59 -13.15
C GLY A 284 -12.88 -17.43 -12.98
N ALA A 285 -14.06 -17.67 -12.42
CA ALA A 285 -15.04 -16.62 -12.13
C ALA A 285 -14.51 -15.59 -11.10
N LEU A 286 -13.83 -16.06 -10.06
CA LEU A 286 -13.20 -15.21 -9.05
C LEU A 286 -12.04 -14.40 -9.63
N LEU A 287 -11.21 -14.99 -10.49
CA LEU A 287 -10.14 -14.28 -11.20
C LEU A 287 -10.68 -13.23 -12.17
N ALA A 288 -11.79 -13.52 -12.85
CA ALA A 288 -12.49 -12.53 -13.68
C ALA A 288 -13.00 -11.36 -12.82
N LEU A 289 -13.58 -11.64 -11.64
CA LEU A 289 -13.98 -10.61 -10.68
C LEU A 289 -12.77 -9.81 -10.15
N THR A 290 -11.64 -10.46 -9.85
CA THR A 290 -10.38 -9.80 -9.51
C THR A 290 -9.95 -8.83 -10.63
N GLY A 291 -10.00 -9.26 -11.89
CA GLY A 291 -9.71 -8.41 -13.05
C GLY A 291 -10.62 -7.19 -13.14
N VAL A 292 -11.93 -7.37 -12.96
CA VAL A 292 -12.90 -6.26 -12.95
C VAL A 292 -12.60 -5.28 -11.82
N LEU A 293 -12.32 -5.76 -10.61
CA LEU A 293 -11.98 -4.92 -9.47
C LEU A 293 -10.69 -4.14 -9.68
N LEU A 294 -9.66 -4.76 -10.29
CA LEU A 294 -8.40 -4.10 -10.63
C LEU A 294 -8.62 -2.95 -11.62
N VAL A 295 -9.33 -3.21 -12.72
CA VAL A 295 -9.63 -2.18 -13.74
C VAL A 295 -10.49 -1.07 -13.12
N ALA A 296 -11.49 -1.41 -12.32
CA ALA A 296 -12.37 -0.44 -11.67
C ALA A 296 -11.67 0.40 -10.59
N ASP A 297 -10.53 -0.03 -10.04
CA ASP A 297 -9.76 0.76 -9.09
C ASP A 297 -8.91 1.86 -9.74
N LEU A 298 -8.57 1.68 -11.03
CA LEU A 298 -7.84 2.67 -11.82
C LEU A 298 -8.65 3.94 -12.00
N LYS A 299 -7.95 5.08 -11.97
CA LYS A 299 -8.54 6.37 -12.31
C LYS A 299 -8.61 6.61 -13.83
N GLN A 300 -7.79 5.89 -14.60
CA GLN A 300 -7.81 5.88 -16.07
C GLN A 300 -8.03 4.44 -16.60
N PRO A 301 -9.25 3.86 -16.45
CA PRO A 301 -9.50 2.46 -16.78
C PRO A 301 -9.31 2.13 -18.26
N GLY A 302 -9.57 3.09 -19.17
CA GLY A 302 -9.34 2.92 -20.61
C GLY A 302 -7.87 2.69 -21.00
N ARG A 303 -6.93 2.97 -20.10
CA ARG A 303 -5.49 2.79 -20.29
C ARG A 303 -4.95 1.51 -19.66
N PHE A 304 -5.83 0.60 -19.18
CA PHE A 304 -5.40 -0.66 -18.55
C PHE A 304 -4.42 -1.48 -19.41
N TYR A 305 -4.63 -1.50 -20.73
CA TYR A 305 -3.77 -2.25 -21.66
C TYR A 305 -2.30 -1.78 -21.67
N TYR A 306 -2.01 -0.57 -21.17
CA TYR A 306 -0.64 -0.08 -21.00
C TYR A 306 0.20 -0.92 -20.05
N LEU A 307 -0.42 -1.65 -19.12
CA LEU A 307 0.30 -2.62 -18.28
C LEU A 307 1.03 -3.69 -19.12
N ILE A 308 0.47 -4.04 -20.28
CA ILE A 308 1.03 -5.04 -21.18
C ILE A 308 1.92 -4.37 -22.22
N THR A 309 1.49 -3.25 -22.81
CA THR A 309 2.19 -2.62 -23.94
C THR A 309 3.32 -1.67 -23.54
N ARG A 310 3.30 -1.14 -22.32
CA ARG A 310 4.27 -0.15 -21.78
C ARG A 310 4.78 -0.53 -20.39
N GLY A 311 4.70 -1.82 -20.04
CA GLY A 311 4.95 -2.33 -18.69
C GLY A 311 6.36 -2.07 -18.19
N ASN A 312 6.48 -1.49 -16.99
CA ASN A 312 7.73 -1.46 -16.23
C ASN A 312 7.94 -2.79 -15.49
N TRP A 313 8.98 -3.53 -15.85
CA TRP A 313 9.31 -4.83 -15.25
C TRP A 313 9.91 -4.75 -13.84
N GLU A 314 10.22 -3.57 -13.32
CA GLU A 314 10.54 -3.41 -11.90
C GLU A 314 9.29 -3.45 -11.02
N SER A 315 8.14 -3.00 -11.55
CA SER A 315 6.87 -2.94 -10.82
C SER A 315 6.27 -4.32 -10.58
N TRP A 316 5.99 -4.64 -9.31
CA TRP A 316 5.28 -5.86 -8.95
C TRP A 316 3.81 -5.86 -9.39
N LEU A 317 3.25 -4.69 -9.76
CA LEU A 317 1.93 -4.63 -10.36
C LEU A 317 1.93 -5.22 -11.78
N VAL A 318 2.99 -4.98 -12.55
CA VAL A 318 3.19 -5.59 -13.88
C VAL A 318 3.47 -7.09 -13.75
N LYS A 319 4.42 -7.48 -12.89
CA LYS A 319 4.71 -8.91 -12.63
C LYS A 319 3.46 -9.65 -12.16
N GLY A 320 2.68 -9.04 -11.27
CA GLY A 320 1.41 -9.56 -10.79
C GLY A 320 0.38 -9.78 -11.90
N ALA A 321 0.29 -8.87 -12.87
CA ALA A 321 -0.60 -9.04 -14.02
C ALA A 321 -0.23 -10.28 -14.86
N TYR A 322 1.06 -10.53 -15.10
CA TYR A 322 1.53 -11.73 -15.79
C TYR A 322 1.30 -13.00 -14.96
N ILE A 323 1.51 -12.97 -13.64
CA ILE A 323 1.22 -14.08 -12.74
C ILE A 323 -0.27 -14.44 -12.78
N LEU A 324 -1.16 -13.44 -12.67
CA LEU A 324 -2.61 -13.64 -12.74
C LEU A 324 -3.04 -14.19 -14.10
N GLY A 325 -2.50 -13.67 -15.20
CA GLY A 325 -2.78 -14.16 -16.55
C GLY A 325 -2.32 -15.61 -16.74
N GLY A 326 -1.12 -15.95 -16.29
CA GLY A 326 -0.60 -17.32 -16.33
C GLY A 326 -1.42 -18.27 -15.47
N PHE A 327 -1.80 -17.85 -14.26
CA PHE A 327 -2.66 -18.66 -13.38
C PHE A 327 -4.04 -18.89 -14.00
N ALA A 328 -4.67 -17.85 -14.56
CA ALA A 328 -5.95 -17.98 -15.26
C ALA A 328 -5.87 -18.92 -16.47
N ALA A 329 -4.81 -18.84 -17.27
CA ALA A 329 -4.58 -19.75 -18.39
C ALA A 329 -4.42 -21.21 -17.93
N LEU A 330 -3.71 -21.43 -16.82
CA LEU A 330 -3.53 -22.77 -16.26
C LEU A 330 -4.82 -23.32 -15.64
N THR A 331 -5.60 -22.48 -14.96
CA THR A 331 -6.94 -22.84 -14.48
C THR A 331 -7.87 -23.21 -15.64
N ALA A 332 -7.80 -22.49 -16.77
CA ALA A 332 -8.55 -22.85 -17.97
C ALA A 332 -8.08 -24.18 -18.59
N ALA A 333 -6.77 -24.42 -18.64
CA ALA A 333 -6.23 -25.70 -19.12
C ALA A 333 -6.68 -26.87 -18.22
N TRP A 334 -6.63 -26.68 -16.89
CA TRP A 334 -7.16 -27.64 -15.93
C TRP A 334 -8.64 -27.94 -16.17
N TRP A 335 -9.44 -26.89 -16.41
CA TRP A 335 -10.86 -27.04 -16.70
C TRP A 335 -11.12 -27.85 -17.99
N VAL A 336 -10.38 -27.57 -19.06
CA VAL A 336 -10.49 -28.31 -20.32
C VAL A 336 -10.14 -29.78 -20.13
N VAL A 337 -9.06 -30.09 -19.43
CA VAL A 337 -8.66 -31.49 -19.12
C VAL A 337 -9.73 -32.19 -18.30
N GLY A 338 -10.33 -31.49 -17.32
CA GLY A 338 -11.44 -32.01 -16.51
C GLY A 338 -12.70 -32.31 -17.31
N LEU A 339 -12.97 -31.56 -18.39
CA LEU A 339 -14.11 -31.78 -19.29
C LEU A 339 -13.88 -32.93 -20.29
N THR A 340 -12.63 -33.21 -20.67
CA THR A 340 -12.31 -34.21 -21.71
C THR A 340 -12.10 -35.62 -21.17
N ASP A 341 -12.28 -35.84 -19.86
CA ASP A 341 -12.06 -37.13 -19.16
C ASP A 341 -10.66 -37.75 -19.40
N THR A 342 -9.68 -36.92 -19.72
CA THR A 342 -8.29 -37.34 -19.86
C THR A 342 -7.64 -37.37 -18.48
N GLY A 343 -8.16 -38.22 -17.58
CA GLY A 343 -7.75 -38.30 -16.16
C GLY A 343 -6.24 -38.47 -15.95
N SER A 344 -5.54 -39.08 -16.91
CA SER A 344 -4.07 -39.21 -16.89
C SER A 344 -3.30 -37.90 -17.02
N ALA A 345 -3.95 -36.80 -17.44
CA ALA A 345 -3.30 -35.50 -17.68
C ALA A 345 -3.35 -34.55 -16.46
N LEU A 346 -4.34 -34.68 -15.55
CA LEU A 346 -4.49 -33.79 -14.39
C LEU A 346 -3.27 -33.80 -13.43
N PRO A 347 -2.67 -34.96 -13.09
CA PRO A 347 -1.50 -34.99 -12.21
C PRO A 347 -0.32 -34.14 -12.71
N TRP A 348 -0.17 -33.99 -14.02
CA TRP A 348 0.89 -33.17 -14.62
C TRP A 348 0.65 -31.66 -14.44
N LEU A 349 -0.60 -31.24 -14.24
CA LEU A 349 -0.97 -29.85 -14.01
C LEU A 349 -0.88 -29.46 -12.52
N VAL A 350 -0.79 -30.41 -11.59
CA VAL A 350 -0.72 -30.17 -10.14
C VAL A 350 0.43 -29.23 -9.78
N ALA A 351 1.67 -29.60 -10.12
CA ALA A 351 2.85 -28.82 -9.76
C ALA A 351 2.82 -27.37 -10.30
N PRO A 352 2.59 -27.12 -11.61
CA PRO A 352 2.51 -25.75 -12.10
C PRO A 352 1.33 -24.97 -11.50
N THR A 353 0.22 -25.65 -11.15
CA THR A 353 -0.98 -25.02 -10.58
C THR A 353 -0.70 -24.55 -9.17
N VAL A 354 -0.08 -25.39 -8.34
CA VAL A 354 0.34 -25.02 -6.98
C VAL A 354 1.34 -23.86 -7.02
N LEU A 355 2.34 -23.90 -7.91
CA LEU A 355 3.32 -22.81 -8.04
C LEU A 355 2.67 -21.48 -8.42
N LEU A 356 1.80 -21.45 -9.44
CA LEU A 356 1.12 -20.24 -9.87
C LEU A 356 0.04 -19.78 -8.88
N ALA A 357 -0.61 -20.69 -8.15
CA ALA A 357 -1.53 -20.35 -7.08
C ALA A 357 -0.80 -19.66 -5.92
N LEU A 358 0.35 -20.21 -5.48
CA LEU A 358 1.19 -19.59 -4.46
C LEU A 358 1.74 -18.23 -4.93
N ALA A 359 2.16 -18.13 -6.20
CA ALA A 359 2.58 -16.85 -6.77
C ALA A 359 1.42 -15.84 -6.81
N THR A 360 0.22 -16.26 -7.20
CA THR A 360 -1.01 -15.44 -7.23
C THR A 360 -1.38 -14.94 -5.83
N ALA A 361 -1.23 -15.78 -4.81
CA ALA A 361 -1.42 -15.41 -3.42
C ALA A 361 -0.35 -14.40 -2.96
N GLY A 362 0.93 -14.72 -3.19
CA GLY A 362 2.07 -14.05 -2.58
C GLY A 362 2.58 -12.79 -3.29
N TYR A 363 2.37 -12.60 -4.61
CA TYR A 363 2.96 -11.46 -5.33
C TYR A 363 2.58 -10.11 -4.74
N THR A 364 1.41 -10.02 -4.10
CA THR A 364 0.94 -8.76 -3.50
C THR A 364 1.72 -8.37 -2.27
N ALA A 365 2.32 -9.31 -1.53
CA ALA A 365 3.25 -8.97 -0.45
C ALA A 365 4.45 -8.17 -0.99
N TYR A 366 4.94 -8.51 -2.19
CA TYR A 366 6.02 -7.78 -2.83
C TYR A 366 5.57 -6.44 -3.43
N LEU A 367 4.33 -6.33 -3.93
CA LEU A 367 3.74 -5.05 -4.34
C LEU A 367 3.62 -4.10 -3.14
N PHE A 368 3.19 -4.61 -2.00
CA PHE A 368 3.10 -3.89 -0.73
C PHE A 368 4.49 -3.55 -0.20
N GLY A 369 5.48 -4.43 -0.38
CA GLY A 369 6.88 -4.13 -0.08
C GLY A 369 7.50 -3.01 -0.92
N GLN A 370 6.99 -2.72 -2.13
CA GLN A 370 7.43 -1.54 -2.91
C GLN A 370 6.83 -0.23 -2.40
N CYS A 371 5.88 -0.28 -1.47
CA CYS A 371 5.28 0.91 -0.87
C CYS A 371 6.18 1.44 0.24
N GLU A 372 7.32 2.02 -0.12
CA GLU A 372 8.32 2.52 0.84
C GLU A 372 7.77 3.57 1.83
N GLY A 373 6.69 4.28 1.48
CA GLY A 373 6.00 5.17 2.42
C GLY A 373 5.07 4.47 3.41
N ARG A 374 4.99 3.14 3.43
CA ARG A 374 4.00 2.39 4.21
C ARG A 374 4.68 1.22 4.92
N ASP A 375 5.43 1.53 5.98
CA ASP A 375 6.28 0.56 6.70
C ASP A 375 5.55 -0.75 7.09
N LEU A 376 4.28 -0.69 7.52
CA LEU A 376 3.51 -1.89 7.87
C LEU A 376 3.48 -2.91 6.73
N TRP A 377 3.40 -2.43 5.50
CA TRP A 377 3.32 -3.26 4.29
C TRP A 377 4.67 -3.82 3.84
N GLN A 378 5.78 -3.29 4.35
CA GLN A 378 7.12 -3.79 4.08
C GLN A 378 7.52 -4.95 4.99
N GLU A 379 6.74 -5.22 6.05
CA GLU A 379 7.03 -6.29 6.98
C GLU A 379 7.05 -7.66 6.28
N PRO A 380 8.14 -8.45 6.39
CA PRO A 380 8.26 -9.74 5.70
C PRO A 380 7.19 -10.77 6.07
N ILE A 381 6.52 -10.59 7.21
CA ILE A 381 5.46 -11.47 7.70
C ILE A 381 4.18 -11.41 6.85
N LEU A 382 4.02 -10.38 6.02
CA LEU A 382 2.87 -10.24 5.14
C LEU A 382 2.76 -11.42 4.14
N LEU A 383 3.90 -11.86 3.57
CA LEU A 383 3.90 -13.00 2.63
C LEU A 383 3.31 -14.28 3.26
N PRO A 384 3.81 -14.79 4.40
CA PRO A 384 3.22 -15.98 5.02
C PRO A 384 1.77 -15.77 5.45
N ILE A 385 1.36 -14.55 5.85
CA ILE A 385 -0.05 -14.25 6.14
C ILE A 385 -0.91 -14.50 4.89
N LEU A 386 -0.57 -13.90 3.74
CA LEU A 386 -1.34 -14.05 2.48
C LEU A 386 -1.38 -15.51 1.98
N LEU A 387 -0.30 -16.27 2.16
CA LEU A 387 -0.26 -17.69 1.80
C LEU A 387 -1.24 -18.52 2.65
N TRP A 388 -1.32 -18.28 3.96
CA TRP A 388 -2.26 -18.99 4.82
C TRP A 388 -3.71 -18.55 4.64
N GLN A 389 -3.95 -17.29 4.28
CA GLN A 389 -5.28 -16.83 3.87
C GLN A 389 -5.80 -17.54 2.62
N THR A 390 -4.90 -17.92 1.72
CA THR A 390 -5.24 -18.72 0.54
C THR A 390 -5.71 -20.12 0.95
N VAL A 391 -5.07 -20.74 1.95
CA VAL A 391 -5.54 -22.02 2.54
C VAL A 391 -6.93 -21.87 3.15
N VAL A 392 -7.16 -20.78 3.91
CA VAL A 392 -8.48 -20.44 4.48
C VAL A 392 -9.53 -20.28 3.39
N GLY A 393 -9.22 -19.53 2.32
CA GLY A 393 -10.11 -19.31 1.19
C GLY A 393 -10.47 -20.60 0.44
N GLY A 394 -9.48 -21.48 0.21
CA GLY A 394 -9.70 -22.79 -0.40
C GLY A 394 -10.56 -23.71 0.45
N GLY A 395 -10.28 -23.78 1.75
CA GLY A 395 -11.07 -24.55 2.71
C GLY A 395 -12.53 -24.09 2.74
N ALA A 396 -12.75 -22.78 2.85
CA ALA A 396 -14.08 -22.19 2.79
C ALA A 396 -14.82 -22.48 1.47
N ALA A 397 -14.14 -22.41 0.33
CA ALA A 397 -14.75 -22.74 -0.95
C ALA A 397 -15.22 -24.21 -1.01
N TYR A 398 -14.41 -25.15 -0.52
CA TYR A 398 -14.75 -26.57 -0.53
C TYR A 398 -15.86 -26.93 0.47
N THR A 399 -15.92 -26.31 1.64
CA THR A 399 -17.05 -26.54 2.56
C THR A 399 -18.37 -26.00 2.01
N LEU A 400 -18.33 -24.94 1.19
CA LEU A 400 -19.51 -24.44 0.47
C LEU A 400 -19.91 -25.36 -0.69
N MET A 401 -18.94 -25.87 -1.45
CA MET A 401 -19.21 -26.84 -2.52
C MET A 401 -19.86 -28.13 -1.97
N ALA A 402 -19.44 -28.57 -0.78
CA ALA A 402 -20.01 -29.74 -0.10
C ALA A 402 -21.53 -29.64 0.18
N LEU A 403 -22.14 -28.45 0.09
CA LEU A 403 -23.60 -28.30 0.19
C LEU A 403 -24.37 -28.87 -1.01
N VAL A 404 -23.73 -28.94 -2.18
CA VAL A 404 -24.39 -29.24 -3.45
C VAL A 404 -23.78 -30.43 -4.19
N MET A 405 -22.61 -30.91 -3.74
CA MET A 405 -21.94 -32.06 -4.33
C MET A 405 -21.19 -32.86 -3.26
N ASP A 406 -21.01 -34.15 -3.50
CA ASP A 406 -20.24 -35.03 -2.62
C ASP A 406 -18.75 -34.73 -2.77
N VAL A 407 -18.06 -34.44 -1.66
CA VAL A 407 -16.64 -34.06 -1.66
C VAL A 407 -15.85 -35.18 -0.98
N PRO A 408 -14.96 -35.88 -1.71
CA PRO A 408 -14.14 -36.92 -1.09
C PRO A 408 -13.18 -36.31 -0.09
N GLU A 409 -12.84 -37.08 0.94
CA GLU A 409 -11.90 -36.67 2.00
C GLU A 409 -12.28 -35.33 2.66
N ALA A 410 -13.59 -35.05 2.78
CA ALA A 410 -14.10 -33.81 3.36
C ALA A 410 -13.50 -33.52 4.75
N ALA A 411 -13.26 -34.56 5.56
CA ALA A 411 -12.61 -34.42 6.86
C ALA A 411 -11.17 -33.89 6.75
N ILE A 412 -10.37 -34.37 5.79
CA ILE A 412 -9.00 -33.90 5.56
C ILE A 412 -9.04 -32.42 5.15
N LEU A 413 -9.93 -32.03 4.24
CA LEU A 413 -10.07 -30.64 3.81
C LEU A 413 -10.50 -29.72 4.96
N GLN A 414 -11.40 -30.18 5.84
CA GLN A 414 -11.79 -29.45 7.05
C GLN A 414 -10.62 -29.28 8.03
N TRP A 415 -9.77 -30.29 8.19
CA TRP A 415 -8.55 -30.18 9.01
C TRP A 415 -7.54 -29.21 8.42
N VAL A 416 -7.33 -29.22 7.10
CA VAL A 416 -6.47 -28.26 6.42
C VAL A 416 -7.03 -26.84 6.57
N PHE A 417 -8.35 -26.67 6.46
CA PHE A 417 -9.02 -25.39 6.69
C PHE A 417 -8.81 -24.90 8.13
N LEU A 418 -9.01 -25.79 9.12
CA LEU A 418 -8.78 -25.48 10.53
C LEU A 418 -7.32 -25.10 10.81
N ALA A 419 -6.36 -25.84 10.23
CA ALA A 419 -4.94 -25.50 10.31
C ALA A 419 -4.65 -24.11 9.69
N GLY A 420 -5.29 -23.78 8.57
CA GLY A 420 -5.21 -22.46 7.95
C GLY A 420 -5.71 -21.33 8.84
N LEU A 421 -6.85 -21.51 9.52
CA LEU A 421 -7.38 -20.53 10.49
C LEU A 421 -6.42 -20.32 11.65
N VAL A 422 -5.89 -21.40 12.21
CA VAL A 422 -4.92 -21.34 13.33
C VAL A 422 -3.64 -20.63 12.89
N ALA A 423 -3.06 -21.02 11.76
CA ALA A 423 -1.85 -20.41 11.24
C ALA A 423 -2.05 -18.92 10.92
N ASN A 424 -3.17 -18.55 10.30
CA ASN A 424 -3.49 -17.14 10.05
C ASN A 424 -3.61 -16.34 11.34
N ALA A 425 -4.34 -16.86 12.34
CA ALA A 425 -4.49 -16.21 13.64
C ALA A 425 -3.14 -16.06 14.37
N LEU A 426 -2.28 -17.08 14.33
CA LEU A 426 -0.95 -17.05 14.95
C LEU A 426 -0.02 -16.06 14.27
N LEU A 427 0.01 -16.00 12.95
CA LEU A 427 0.86 -15.06 12.21
C LEU A 427 0.44 -13.61 12.44
N VAL A 428 -0.86 -13.32 12.40
CA VAL A 428 -1.38 -11.99 12.75
C VAL A 428 -1.12 -11.66 14.22
N ALA A 429 -1.19 -12.65 15.12
CA ALA A 429 -0.82 -12.47 16.53
C ALA A 429 0.67 -12.16 16.73
N VAL A 430 1.56 -12.73 15.91
CA VAL A 430 3.00 -12.44 15.91
C VAL A 430 3.24 -11.02 15.37
N GLU A 431 2.62 -10.65 14.26
CA GLU A 431 2.71 -9.29 13.71
C GLU A 431 2.23 -8.26 14.73
N THR A 432 1.03 -8.43 15.29
CA THR A 432 0.43 -7.44 16.20
C THR A 432 1.10 -7.31 17.58
N ARG A 433 1.91 -8.29 18.00
CA ARG A 433 2.64 -8.27 19.29
C ARG A 433 4.15 -8.15 19.15
N GLY A 434 4.66 -8.13 17.92
CA GLY A 434 6.07 -8.00 17.62
C GLY A 434 6.66 -6.65 18.06
N LYS A 435 7.98 -6.57 18.06
CA LYS A 435 8.71 -5.29 18.21
C LYS A 435 8.94 -4.74 16.82
N HIS A 436 8.53 -3.49 16.60
CA HIS A 436 8.50 -2.88 15.27
C HIS A 436 9.03 -1.45 15.29
N SER A 437 9.17 -0.85 14.10
CA SER A 437 9.39 0.58 13.96
C SER A 437 8.22 1.37 14.57
N ARG A 438 8.45 2.66 14.82
CA ARG A 438 7.42 3.57 15.34
C ARG A 438 6.22 3.67 14.40
N HIS A 439 6.46 3.79 13.09
CA HIS A 439 5.41 3.84 12.07
C HIS A 439 4.56 2.57 12.06
N VAL A 440 5.20 1.39 12.06
CA VAL A 440 4.47 0.10 12.11
C VAL A 440 3.66 -0.03 13.40
N THR A 441 4.25 0.34 14.55
CA THR A 441 3.55 0.32 15.85
C THR A 441 2.29 1.20 15.84
N MET A 442 2.37 2.38 15.21
CA MET A 442 1.22 3.28 15.06
C MET A 442 0.14 2.69 14.14
N ALA A 443 0.53 2.10 13.01
CA ALA A 443 -0.40 1.45 12.09
C ALA A 443 -1.13 0.27 12.76
N ILE A 444 -0.41 -0.54 13.53
CA ILE A 444 -0.97 -1.65 14.32
C ILE A 444 -1.92 -1.12 15.40
N ALA A 445 -1.59 0.01 16.05
CA ALA A 445 -2.49 0.62 17.02
C ALA A 445 -3.79 1.10 16.36
N ASP A 446 -3.72 1.71 15.17
CA ASP A 446 -4.91 2.08 14.40
C ASP A 446 -5.75 0.85 13.98
N LEU A 447 -5.08 -0.24 13.64
CA LEU A 447 -5.69 -1.53 13.29
C LEU A 447 -6.51 -2.12 14.45
N ILE A 448 -5.94 -2.19 15.65
CA ILE A 448 -6.51 -2.93 16.78
C ILE A 448 -7.42 -2.05 17.64
N GLN A 449 -7.05 -0.78 17.83
CA GLN A 449 -7.67 0.11 18.82
C GLN A 449 -8.17 1.43 18.21
N GLY A 450 -7.65 1.83 17.04
CA GLY A 450 -8.05 3.05 16.35
C GLY A 450 -9.21 2.87 15.38
N GLY A 451 -9.09 3.51 14.21
CA GLY A 451 -10.16 3.63 13.22
C GLY A 451 -10.61 2.31 12.61
N GLN A 452 -9.73 1.30 12.55
CA GLN A 452 -10.05 0.01 11.92
C GLN A 452 -10.46 -1.08 12.92
N GLN A 453 -10.52 -0.77 14.23
CA GLN A 453 -10.77 -1.75 15.28
C GLN A 453 -12.04 -2.59 15.08
N ARG A 454 -13.08 -2.00 14.47
CA ARG A 454 -14.36 -2.69 14.25
C ARG A 454 -14.19 -3.82 13.26
N LEU A 455 -13.50 -3.56 12.14
CA LEU A 455 -13.22 -4.56 11.11
C LEU A 455 -12.26 -5.63 11.64
N PHE A 456 -11.24 -5.23 12.41
CA PHE A 456 -10.34 -6.17 13.07
C PHE A 456 -11.07 -7.10 14.05
N LYS A 457 -11.98 -6.58 14.88
CA LYS A 457 -12.83 -7.37 15.78
C LYS A 457 -13.75 -8.33 15.01
N ILE A 458 -14.31 -7.91 13.87
CA ILE A 458 -15.09 -8.80 13.00
C ILE A 458 -14.22 -9.98 12.54
N TRP A 459 -12.99 -9.73 12.12
CA TRP A 459 -12.07 -10.83 11.77
C TRP A 459 -11.76 -11.75 12.95
N VAL A 460 -11.46 -11.22 14.15
CA VAL A 460 -11.19 -12.06 15.34
C VAL A 460 -12.38 -12.96 15.67
N PHE A 461 -13.58 -12.39 15.78
CA PHE A 461 -14.75 -13.12 16.25
C PHE A 461 -15.46 -13.93 15.15
N ALA A 462 -15.74 -13.30 14.00
CA ALA A 462 -16.44 -13.93 12.90
C ALA A 462 -15.51 -14.59 11.88
N GLY A 463 -14.28 -14.09 11.70
CA GLY A 463 -13.30 -14.65 10.76
C GLY A 463 -12.48 -15.82 11.30
N ILE A 464 -12.24 -15.86 12.61
CA ILE A 464 -11.40 -16.90 13.25
C ILE A 464 -12.19 -17.72 14.25
N ALA A 465 -12.71 -17.12 15.33
CA ALA A 465 -13.29 -17.87 16.45
C ALA A 465 -14.55 -18.66 16.06
N ALA A 466 -15.50 -18.02 15.37
CA ALA A 466 -16.72 -18.66 14.90
C ALA A 466 -16.46 -19.83 13.92
N PRO A 467 -15.71 -19.66 12.81
CA PRO A 467 -15.45 -20.76 11.89
C PRO A 467 -14.62 -21.87 12.52
N PHE A 468 -13.69 -21.56 13.43
CA PHE A 468 -12.96 -22.57 14.19
C PHE A 468 -13.92 -23.46 15.01
N ALA A 469 -14.83 -22.87 15.78
CA ALA A 469 -15.81 -23.61 16.56
C ALA A 469 -16.77 -24.42 15.67
N LEU A 470 -17.26 -23.83 14.58
CA LEU A 470 -18.15 -24.49 13.63
C LEU A 470 -17.48 -25.68 12.91
N LEU A 471 -16.19 -25.59 12.58
CA LEU A 471 -15.43 -26.70 12.01
C LEU A 471 -15.22 -27.83 13.02
N LEU A 472 -14.95 -27.51 14.29
CA LEU A 472 -14.88 -28.55 15.33
C LEU A 472 -16.23 -29.27 15.48
N VAL A 473 -17.33 -28.53 15.45
CA VAL A 473 -18.68 -29.12 15.45
C VAL A 473 -18.90 -29.99 14.22
N ALA A 474 -18.52 -29.52 13.03
CA ALA A 474 -18.63 -30.29 11.78
C ALA A 474 -17.86 -31.61 11.87
N LEU A 475 -16.61 -31.57 12.34
CA LEU A 475 -15.75 -32.75 12.51
C LEU A 475 -16.31 -33.74 13.53
N LEU A 476 -16.94 -33.25 14.62
CA LEU A 476 -17.61 -34.10 15.61
C LEU A 476 -18.87 -34.77 15.08
N LEU A 477 -19.59 -34.11 14.17
CA LEU A 477 -20.83 -34.63 13.57
C LEU A 477 -20.59 -35.58 12.39
N GLY A 478 -19.35 -35.68 11.89
CA GLY A 478 -19.00 -36.52 10.74
C GLY A 478 -19.84 -36.17 9.52
N ASP A 479 -20.53 -37.17 8.96
CA ASP A 479 -21.36 -37.03 7.76
C ASP A 479 -22.52 -36.02 7.92
N ASN A 480 -22.96 -35.73 9.14
CA ASN A 480 -23.98 -34.72 9.42
C ASN A 480 -23.40 -33.30 9.60
N GLY A 481 -22.08 -33.13 9.44
CA GLY A 481 -21.35 -31.88 9.69
C GLY A 481 -21.35 -30.85 8.55
N THR A 482 -21.99 -31.14 7.42
CA THR A 482 -21.91 -30.30 6.20
C THR A 482 -22.42 -28.87 6.40
N ILE A 483 -23.55 -28.69 7.09
CA ILE A 483 -24.12 -27.35 7.32
C ILE A 483 -23.21 -26.49 8.22
N PRO A 484 -22.76 -26.97 9.41
CA PRO A 484 -21.78 -26.24 10.21
C PRO A 484 -20.49 -25.90 9.45
N ALA A 485 -19.96 -26.82 8.64
CA ALA A 485 -18.76 -26.57 7.83
C ALA A 485 -18.97 -25.46 6.79
N ALA A 486 -20.13 -25.43 6.12
CA ALA A 486 -20.48 -24.40 5.17
C ALA A 486 -20.67 -23.03 5.83
N LEU A 487 -21.31 -22.98 7.00
CA LEU A 487 -21.42 -21.76 7.81
C LEU A 487 -20.04 -21.25 8.23
N ALA A 488 -19.12 -22.15 8.57
CA ALA A 488 -17.73 -21.78 8.82
C ALA A 488 -17.08 -21.15 7.58
N GLY A 489 -17.32 -21.71 6.39
CA GLY A 489 -16.85 -21.16 5.12
C GLY A 489 -17.31 -19.73 4.88
N VAL A 490 -18.62 -19.46 4.98
CA VAL A 490 -19.18 -18.10 4.83
C VAL A 490 -18.57 -17.13 5.85
N SER A 491 -18.49 -17.56 7.11
CA SER A 491 -17.98 -16.74 8.22
C SER A 491 -16.52 -16.37 8.01
N ALA A 492 -15.68 -17.33 7.62
CA ALA A 492 -14.27 -17.12 7.34
C ALA A 492 -14.05 -16.15 6.17
N LEU A 493 -14.80 -16.28 5.07
CA LEU A 493 -14.69 -15.37 3.91
C LEU A 493 -15.08 -13.93 4.27
N GLY A 494 -16.17 -13.75 5.03
CA GLY A 494 -16.59 -12.43 5.50
C GLY A 494 -15.57 -11.79 6.45
N GLY A 495 -15.00 -12.60 7.35
CA GLY A 495 -13.94 -12.14 8.25
C GLY A 495 -12.62 -11.82 7.53
N LEU A 496 -12.25 -12.59 6.51
CA LEU A 496 -11.07 -12.34 5.68
C LEU A 496 -11.20 -11.00 4.94
N LEU A 497 -12.37 -10.71 4.35
CA LEU A 497 -12.64 -9.42 3.72
C LEU A 497 -12.58 -8.25 4.72
N ALA A 498 -13.06 -8.46 5.94
CA ALA A 498 -12.96 -7.46 7.00
C ALA A 498 -11.49 -7.18 7.39
N TYR A 499 -10.68 -8.24 7.56
CA TYR A 499 -9.25 -8.11 7.87
C TYR A 499 -8.49 -7.39 6.75
N GLU A 500 -8.62 -7.83 5.50
CA GLU A 500 -7.92 -7.21 4.37
C GLU A 500 -8.26 -5.72 4.23
N ASN A 501 -9.53 -5.36 4.45
CA ASN A 501 -9.94 -3.97 4.42
C ASN A 501 -9.35 -3.15 5.58
N ALA A 502 -9.33 -3.73 6.78
CA ALA A 502 -8.70 -3.11 7.95
C ALA A 502 -7.19 -2.92 7.74
N TYR A 503 -6.49 -3.96 7.28
CA TYR A 503 -5.04 -3.99 7.10
C TYR A 503 -4.58 -2.99 6.03
N VAL A 504 -5.28 -2.93 4.88
CA VAL A 504 -4.99 -1.95 3.82
C VAL A 504 -5.23 -0.51 4.30
N ARG A 505 -6.25 -0.25 5.12
CA ARG A 505 -6.48 1.10 5.65
C ARG A 505 -5.46 1.48 6.73
N ALA A 506 -5.13 0.53 7.62
CA ALA A 506 -4.16 0.75 8.69
C ALA A 506 -2.75 1.06 8.15
N GLY A 507 -2.32 0.40 7.08
CA GLY A 507 -1.01 0.70 6.47
C GLY A 507 -0.88 2.14 5.94
N GLN A 508 -2.01 2.79 5.61
CA GLN A 508 -2.08 4.16 5.11
C GLN A 508 -2.46 5.19 6.18
N SER A 509 -2.72 4.79 7.43
CA SER A 509 -3.23 5.71 8.46
C SER A 509 -2.14 6.57 9.11
N VAL A 510 -0.88 6.19 8.96
CA VAL A 510 0.27 6.89 9.53
C VAL A 510 0.69 8.06 8.62
N PRO A 511 0.80 9.29 9.16
CA PRO A 511 1.16 10.46 8.35
C PRO A 511 2.62 10.40 7.88
N LEU A 512 2.86 10.87 6.65
CA LEU A 512 4.18 10.96 6.03
C LEU A 512 4.68 12.40 5.82
N SER A 513 3.80 13.40 5.97
CA SER A 513 4.16 14.82 5.82
C SER A 513 3.50 15.71 6.86
#